data_AF-A0A7G2MEV7-F1
#
_entry.id   AF-A0A7G2MEV7-F1
#
_cell.length_a   1.000
_cell.length_b   1.000
_cell.length_c   1.000
_cell.angle_alpha   90.00
_cell.angle_beta   90.00
_cell.angle_gamma   90.00
#
_symmetry.space_group_name_H-M   'P 1'
#
loop_
_entity.id
_entity.type
_entity.pdbx_description
1 polymer ?
#
loop_
_entity_poly.entity_id
_entity_poly.type
_entity_poly.pdbx_seq_one_letter_code
_entity_poly.pdbx_strand_id
1 'polypeptide(L)'
;MNLKNEIINKIGSSDIGKRILKGAFWSFTGTALAKLIVLLGGILCARILGKVEYGEFGMIRSTISMFVALGTVGLGLTATKYISEYRECNKSRISSIFILTSVFSVITGILVTFIILLLAPYLAEKSLHAPYLINEIRFGAILLFFTVIDAVQTGILAGFEDFRSIAINTFISNVGEVILMLIAAYFYNVIGAIIGFGLGYVILFFLNINSIKKNIQRDRLQIEMKSISMQDLGILYRFSIPATLSSLMVAPAFWFVRSLLVRQGGFSEMGLYEVADQWKIIILFIPSAISQIVLPILSNIVGKKDSDSFWNVLKYNIYLNVVVSFVLVMFVVLASNYILEFYGTEFSDNRPIIILAFSTIFTSISCVVGLAISSKAKMWIGFFFNAFWACMLIMFSYIFLHNDLGAVGLSLAVLCSYMIHALLQFMYLYFIVRIK
;
A
#
# COMPACT_ATOMS: atom_id res chain seq x y z
N MET A 1 1.51 31.09 22.51
CA MET A 1 0.59 30.01 22.94
C MET A 1 -0.85 30.19 22.43
N ASN A 2 -1.31 31.43 22.15
CA ASN A 2 -2.69 31.70 21.69
C ASN A 2 -3.00 31.37 20.21
N LEU A 3 -2.04 31.53 19.29
CA LEU A 3 -2.29 31.28 17.85
C LEU A 3 -2.60 29.82 17.52
N LYS A 4 -1.96 28.87 18.24
CA LYS A 4 -2.13 27.43 18.03
C LYS A 4 -3.51 26.96 18.50
N ASN A 5 -3.97 27.47 19.65
CA ASN A 5 -5.29 27.17 20.17
C ASN A 5 -6.41 27.85 19.37
N GLU A 6 -6.18 29.07 18.86
CA GLU A 6 -7.12 29.70 17.92
C GLU A 6 -7.24 28.93 16.60
N ILE A 7 -6.13 28.48 16.01
CA ILE A 7 -6.17 27.70 14.76
C ILE A 7 -6.85 26.34 14.98
N ILE A 8 -6.56 25.65 16.09
CA ILE A 8 -7.21 24.39 16.45
C ILE A 8 -8.71 24.60 16.69
N ASN A 9 -9.12 25.67 17.37
CA ASN A 9 -10.53 26.00 17.57
C ASN A 9 -11.24 26.42 16.28
N LYS A 10 -10.58 27.18 15.39
CA LYS A 10 -11.14 27.64 14.10
C LYS A 10 -11.29 26.51 13.08
N ILE A 11 -10.38 25.54 13.10
CA ILE A 11 -10.51 24.30 12.33
C ILE A 11 -11.62 23.43 12.93
N GLY A 12 -11.67 23.28 14.26
CA GLY A 12 -12.73 22.52 14.95
C GLY A 12 -14.14 23.11 14.81
N SER A 13 -14.28 24.42 14.54
CA SER A 13 -15.56 25.09 14.39
C SER A 13 -16.10 25.17 12.96
N SER A 14 -15.29 24.92 11.93
CA SER A 14 -15.74 24.89 10.53
C SER A 14 -16.32 23.52 10.14
N ASP A 15 -17.38 23.48 9.34
CA ASP A 15 -17.98 22.21 8.86
C ASP A 15 -16.97 21.35 8.09
N ILE A 16 -16.03 21.99 7.39
CA ILE A 16 -14.94 21.33 6.67
C ILE A 16 -13.98 20.67 7.67
N GLY A 17 -13.56 21.36 8.73
CA GLY A 17 -12.64 20.80 9.71
C GLY A 17 -13.26 19.68 10.54
N LYS A 18 -14.56 19.75 10.86
CA LYS A 18 -15.30 18.63 11.49
C LYS A 18 -15.38 17.41 10.57
N ARG A 19 -15.61 17.60 9.27
CA ARG A 19 -15.61 16.51 8.27
C ARG A 19 -14.23 15.86 8.17
N ILE A 20 -13.16 16.65 8.09
CA ILE A 20 -11.77 16.16 8.03
C ILE A 20 -11.40 15.39 9.30
N LEU A 21 -11.69 15.93 10.49
CA LEU A 21 -11.38 15.27 11.76
C LEU A 21 -12.13 13.93 11.91
N LYS A 22 -13.41 13.90 11.54
CA LYS A 22 -14.21 12.67 11.58
C LYS A 22 -13.72 11.65 10.55
N GLY A 23 -13.39 12.09 9.34
CA GLY A 23 -12.82 11.24 8.29
C GLY A 23 -11.47 10.65 8.69
N ALA A 24 -10.57 11.49 9.22
CA ALA A 24 -9.27 11.09 9.73
C ALA A 24 -9.40 10.12 10.92
N PHE A 25 -10.35 10.35 11.84
CA PHE A 25 -10.61 9.43 12.95
C PHE A 25 -11.04 8.04 12.46
N TRP A 26 -12.00 7.96 11.54
CA TRP A 26 -12.46 6.68 10.99
C TRP A 26 -11.38 5.98 10.18
N SER A 27 -10.66 6.72 9.34
CA SER A 27 -9.55 6.16 8.56
C SER A 27 -8.43 5.66 9.46
N PHE A 28 -8.06 6.41 10.50
CA PHE A 28 -6.99 5.98 11.41
C PHE A 28 -7.40 4.79 12.27
N THR A 29 -8.50 4.90 13.02
CA THR A 29 -8.91 3.87 13.99
C THR A 29 -9.35 2.58 13.31
N GLY A 30 -10.13 2.69 12.23
CA GLY A 30 -10.60 1.52 11.48
C GLY A 30 -9.46 0.78 10.79
N THR A 31 -8.57 1.51 10.11
CA THR A 31 -7.43 0.86 9.44
C THR A 31 -6.41 0.33 10.47
N ALA A 32 -6.21 0.98 11.61
CA ALA A 32 -5.35 0.46 12.67
C ALA A 32 -5.83 -0.89 13.19
N LEU A 33 -7.12 -0.98 13.55
CA LEU A 33 -7.73 -2.23 14.02
C LEU A 33 -7.68 -3.32 12.95
N ALA A 34 -7.96 -2.96 11.69
CA ALA A 34 -7.89 -3.89 10.57
C ALA A 34 -6.46 -4.42 10.34
N LYS A 35 -5.42 -3.57 10.52
CA LYS A 35 -4.01 -4.00 10.42
C LYS A 35 -3.59 -4.91 11.57
N LEU A 36 -4.08 -4.67 12.79
CA LEU A 36 -3.83 -5.56 13.93
C LEU A 36 -4.45 -6.94 13.71
N ILE A 37 -5.68 -7.02 13.19
CA ILE A 37 -6.33 -8.29 12.86
C ILE A 37 -5.53 -9.06 11.80
N VAL A 38 -5.10 -8.38 10.73
CA VAL A 38 -4.27 -8.99 9.69
C VAL A 38 -2.92 -9.45 10.23
N LEU A 39 -2.30 -8.71 11.16
CA LEU A 39 -1.07 -9.14 11.84
C LEU A 39 -1.28 -10.43 12.63
N LEU A 40 -2.33 -10.48 13.46
CA LEU A 40 -2.67 -11.68 14.24
C LEU A 40 -2.99 -12.87 13.34
N GLY A 41 -3.75 -12.65 12.26
CA GLY A 41 -4.01 -13.66 11.24
C GLY A 41 -2.74 -14.12 10.54
N GLY A 42 -1.81 -13.21 10.25
CA GLY A 42 -0.50 -13.52 9.69
C GLY A 42 0.35 -14.40 10.62
N ILE A 43 0.41 -14.08 11.91
CA ILE A 43 1.12 -14.86 12.94
C ILE A 43 0.55 -16.28 13.01
N LEU A 44 -0.78 -16.40 13.15
CA LEU A 44 -1.44 -17.69 13.26
C LEU A 44 -1.30 -18.52 11.97
N CYS A 45 -1.38 -17.88 10.81
CA CYS A 45 -1.20 -18.54 9.51
C CYS A 45 0.23 -19.07 9.35
N ALA A 46 1.24 -18.28 9.74
CA ALA A 46 2.63 -18.72 9.73
C ALA A 46 2.85 -19.94 10.64
N ARG A 47 2.18 -19.99 11.78
CA ARG A 47 2.26 -21.13 12.71
C ARG A 47 1.58 -22.39 12.18
N ILE A 48 0.50 -22.24 11.41
CA ILE A 48 -0.19 -23.37 10.77
C ILE A 48 0.63 -23.92 9.60
N LEU A 49 1.16 -23.05 8.74
CA LEU A 49 1.88 -23.42 7.51
C LEU A 49 3.36 -23.78 7.75
N GLY A 50 4.00 -23.21 8.77
CA GLY A 50 5.45 -23.32 8.96
C GLY A 50 6.25 -22.41 8.01
N LYS A 51 7.57 -22.40 8.17
CA LYS A 51 8.48 -21.43 7.53
C LYS A 51 8.49 -21.53 6.00
N VAL A 52 8.41 -22.73 5.43
CA VAL A 52 8.48 -22.95 3.97
C VAL A 52 7.18 -22.54 3.28
N GLU A 53 6.06 -23.17 3.66
CA GLU A 53 4.74 -22.92 3.06
C GLU A 53 4.29 -21.46 3.26
N TYR A 54 4.66 -20.84 4.39
CA TYR A 54 4.40 -19.41 4.60
C TYR A 54 5.21 -18.50 3.65
N GLY A 55 6.45 -18.90 3.34
CA GLY A 55 7.27 -18.25 2.32
C GLY A 55 6.66 -18.36 0.92
N GLU A 56 6.11 -19.53 0.57
CA GLU A 56 5.38 -19.75 -0.68
C GLU A 56 4.13 -18.86 -0.77
N PHE A 57 3.33 -18.82 0.29
CA PHE A 57 2.17 -17.93 0.40
C PHE A 57 2.56 -16.46 0.21
N GLY A 58 3.61 -16.00 0.90
CA GLY A 58 4.16 -14.65 0.76
C GLY A 58 4.62 -14.34 -0.67
N MET A 59 5.28 -15.29 -1.34
CA MET A 59 5.77 -15.11 -2.70
C MET A 59 4.64 -15.05 -3.73
N ILE A 60 3.59 -15.85 -3.57
CA ILE A 60 2.42 -15.83 -4.44
C ILE A 60 1.68 -14.49 -4.30
N ARG A 61 1.45 -14.03 -3.06
CA ARG A 61 0.87 -12.69 -2.81
C ARG A 61 1.71 -11.58 -3.44
N SER A 62 3.04 -11.65 -3.30
CA SER A 62 3.94 -10.66 -3.90
C SER A 62 3.87 -10.67 -5.43
N THR A 63 3.77 -11.86 -6.05
CA THR A 63 3.67 -12.03 -7.50
C THR A 63 2.41 -11.37 -8.02
N ILE A 64 1.28 -11.63 -7.38
CA ILE A 64 0.00 -11.06 -7.81
C ILE A 64 -0.05 -9.55 -7.56
N SER A 65 0.45 -9.10 -6.41
CA SER A 65 0.54 -7.68 -6.07
C SER A 65 1.37 -6.88 -7.08
N MET A 66 2.45 -7.46 -7.62
CA MET A 66 3.24 -6.84 -8.68
C MET A 66 2.38 -6.52 -9.90
N PHE A 67 1.63 -7.49 -10.42
CA PHE A 67 0.80 -7.29 -11.61
C PHE A 67 -0.40 -6.37 -11.34
N VAL A 68 -1.01 -6.46 -10.15
CA VAL A 68 -2.10 -5.56 -9.73
C VAL A 68 -1.62 -4.11 -9.68
N ALA A 69 -0.41 -3.86 -9.16
CA ALA A 69 0.17 -2.52 -9.12
C ALA A 69 0.34 -1.92 -10.53
N LEU A 70 0.61 -2.74 -11.55
CA LEU A 70 0.71 -2.27 -12.94
C LEU A 70 -0.64 -1.78 -13.51
N GLY A 71 -1.76 -2.37 -13.06
CA GLY A 71 -3.07 -2.14 -13.67
C GLY A 71 -3.93 -1.05 -13.03
N THR A 72 -3.68 -0.64 -11.78
CA THR A 72 -4.78 -0.14 -10.93
C THR A 72 -4.55 1.15 -10.17
N VAL A 73 -3.30 1.48 -9.82
CA VAL A 73 -2.99 2.60 -8.90
C VAL A 73 -3.53 3.95 -9.42
N GLY A 74 -3.41 4.22 -10.72
CA GLY A 74 -3.91 5.46 -11.32
C GLY A 74 -5.44 5.60 -11.34
N LEU A 75 -6.18 4.49 -11.36
CA LEU A 75 -7.66 4.52 -11.47
C LEU A 75 -8.33 4.93 -10.17
N GLY A 76 -7.87 4.39 -9.03
CA GLY A 76 -8.40 4.74 -7.70
C GLY A 76 -8.16 6.21 -7.35
N LEU A 77 -6.97 6.75 -7.66
CA LEU A 77 -6.64 8.16 -7.46
C LEU A 77 -7.49 9.08 -8.36
N THR A 78 -7.72 8.67 -9.61
CA THR A 78 -8.58 9.39 -10.55
C THR A 78 -10.02 9.45 -10.04
N ALA A 79 -10.57 8.33 -9.59
CA ALA A 79 -11.91 8.27 -9.00
C ALA A 79 -12.03 9.21 -7.79
N THR A 80 -11.06 9.14 -6.86
CA THR A 80 -11.04 9.99 -5.66
C THR A 80 -11.07 11.48 -6.02
N LYS A 81 -10.18 11.90 -6.92
CA LYS A 81 -10.01 13.30 -7.30
C LYS A 81 -11.24 13.86 -8.01
N TYR A 82 -11.69 13.21 -9.07
CA TYR A 82 -12.73 13.79 -9.90
C TYR A 82 -14.13 13.63 -9.30
N ILE A 83 -14.39 12.57 -8.53
CA ILE A 83 -15.68 12.45 -7.83
C ILE A 83 -15.81 13.52 -6.74
N SER A 84 -14.73 13.80 -6.00
CA SER A 84 -14.74 14.88 -5.00
C SER A 84 -14.87 16.26 -5.64
N GLU A 85 -14.14 16.53 -6.73
CA GLU A 85 -14.18 17.81 -7.46
C GLU A 85 -15.56 18.12 -8.06
N TYR A 86 -16.22 17.13 -8.67
CA TYR A 86 -17.50 17.34 -9.34
C TYR A 86 -18.72 17.21 -8.42
N ARG A 87 -18.54 16.86 -7.14
CA ARG A 87 -19.63 16.62 -6.19
C ARG A 87 -20.58 17.81 -6.04
N GLU A 88 -20.03 19.02 -5.95
CA GLU A 88 -20.81 20.25 -5.75
C GLU A 88 -21.16 20.95 -7.06
N CYS A 89 -20.33 20.79 -8.09
CA CYS A 89 -20.45 21.57 -9.33
C CYS A 89 -21.15 20.83 -10.49
N ASN A 90 -21.00 19.49 -10.61
CA ASN A 90 -21.52 18.75 -11.77
C ASN A 90 -21.78 17.26 -11.49
N LYS A 91 -22.97 16.95 -10.99
CA LYS A 91 -23.40 15.57 -10.67
C LYS A 91 -23.43 14.62 -11.87
N SER A 92 -23.65 15.13 -13.09
CA SER A 92 -23.69 14.31 -14.31
C SER A 92 -22.32 13.72 -14.64
N ARG A 93 -21.24 14.49 -14.43
CA ARG A 93 -19.86 13.99 -14.65
C ARG A 93 -19.46 12.89 -13.66
N ILE A 94 -20.01 12.89 -12.44
CA ILE A 94 -19.75 11.83 -11.45
C ILE A 94 -20.20 10.47 -11.98
N SER A 95 -21.37 10.40 -12.64
CA SER A 95 -21.86 9.18 -13.29
C SER A 95 -20.88 8.68 -14.35
N SER A 96 -20.42 9.56 -15.24
CA SER A 96 -19.43 9.24 -16.28
C SER A 96 -18.15 8.65 -15.67
N ILE A 97 -17.58 9.33 -14.69
CA ILE A 97 -16.32 8.90 -14.04
C ILE A 97 -16.51 7.58 -13.29
N PHE A 98 -17.61 7.41 -12.57
CA PHE A 98 -17.93 6.18 -11.86
C PHE A 98 -18.00 4.99 -12.82
N ILE A 99 -18.76 5.11 -13.92
CA ILE A 99 -18.89 4.04 -14.92
C ILE A 99 -17.54 3.76 -15.58
N LEU A 100 -16.85 4.81 -16.02
CA LEU A 100 -15.61 4.69 -16.78
C LEU A 100 -14.50 4.04 -15.95
N THR A 101 -14.31 4.47 -14.71
CA THR A 101 -13.33 3.87 -13.80
C THR A 101 -13.69 2.43 -13.43
N SER A 102 -14.97 2.13 -13.20
CA SER A 102 -15.44 0.77 -12.87
C SER A 102 -15.28 -0.19 -14.05
N VAL A 103 -15.70 0.21 -15.25
CA VAL A 103 -15.56 -0.61 -16.46
C VAL A 103 -14.08 -0.84 -16.78
N PHE A 104 -13.26 0.20 -16.71
CA PHE A 104 -11.84 0.06 -16.95
C PHE A 104 -11.15 -0.80 -15.88
N SER A 105 -11.58 -0.76 -14.61
CA SER A 105 -11.08 -1.70 -13.59
C SER A 105 -11.44 -3.14 -13.88
N VAL A 106 -12.64 -3.43 -14.39
CA VAL A 106 -13.03 -4.79 -14.74
C VAL A 106 -12.21 -5.28 -15.94
N ILE A 107 -12.05 -4.45 -16.97
CA ILE A 107 -11.26 -4.80 -18.16
C ILE A 107 -9.79 -5.04 -17.78
N THR A 108 -9.18 -4.11 -17.03
CA THR A 108 -7.78 -4.25 -16.60
C THR A 108 -7.60 -5.43 -15.65
N GLY A 109 -8.55 -5.67 -14.75
CA GLY A 109 -8.53 -6.83 -13.87
C GLY A 109 -8.59 -8.15 -14.65
N ILE A 110 -9.51 -8.27 -15.62
CA ILE A 110 -9.63 -9.48 -16.47
C ILE A 110 -8.34 -9.69 -17.26
N LEU A 111 -7.80 -8.62 -17.85
CA LEU A 111 -6.56 -8.66 -18.60
C LEU A 111 -5.38 -9.08 -17.73
N VAL A 112 -5.24 -8.51 -16.52
CA VAL A 112 -4.18 -8.86 -15.57
C VAL A 112 -4.31 -10.31 -15.11
N THR A 113 -5.51 -10.74 -14.70
CA THR A 113 -5.76 -12.13 -14.29
C THR A 113 -5.45 -13.10 -15.44
N PHE A 114 -5.90 -12.79 -16.66
CA PHE A 114 -5.61 -13.62 -17.83
C PHE A 114 -4.11 -13.72 -18.13
N ILE A 115 -3.38 -12.61 -18.07
CA ILE A 115 -1.92 -12.58 -18.21
C ILE A 115 -1.25 -13.48 -17.16
N ILE A 116 -1.66 -13.38 -15.90
CA ILE A 116 -1.08 -14.21 -14.82
C ILE A 116 -1.41 -15.69 -15.04
N LEU A 117 -2.64 -16.03 -15.45
CA LEU A 117 -3.02 -17.43 -15.72
C LEU A 117 -2.18 -18.06 -16.83
N LEU A 118 -1.88 -17.31 -17.89
CA LEU A 118 -0.99 -17.74 -18.98
C LEU A 118 0.47 -17.82 -18.54
N LEU A 119 0.94 -16.83 -17.76
CA LEU A 119 2.32 -16.78 -17.28
C LEU A 119 2.59 -17.68 -16.07
N ALA A 120 1.57 -18.24 -15.42
CA ALA A 120 1.73 -19.03 -14.19
C ALA A 120 2.76 -20.17 -14.33
N PRO A 121 2.79 -20.99 -15.40
CA PRO A 121 3.84 -22.00 -15.59
C PRO A 121 5.24 -21.38 -15.68
N TYR A 122 5.39 -20.30 -16.45
CA TYR A 122 6.67 -19.61 -16.61
C TYR A 122 7.14 -18.99 -15.29
N LEU A 123 6.23 -18.37 -14.53
CA LEU A 123 6.53 -17.78 -13.22
C LEU A 123 6.96 -18.87 -12.24
N ALA A 124 6.20 -19.95 -12.11
CA ALA A 124 6.51 -21.05 -11.21
C ALA A 124 7.85 -21.73 -11.58
N GLU A 125 8.03 -22.12 -12.84
CA GLU A 125 9.20 -22.89 -13.27
C GLU A 125 10.46 -22.03 -13.40
N LYS A 126 10.39 -20.92 -14.13
CA LYS A 126 11.56 -20.12 -14.49
C LYS A 126 11.83 -19.00 -13.50
N SER A 127 10.78 -18.48 -12.84
CA SER A 127 10.96 -17.38 -11.88
C SER A 127 11.16 -17.84 -10.45
N LEU A 128 10.46 -18.89 -10.02
CA LEU A 128 10.46 -19.37 -8.63
C LEU A 128 11.19 -20.70 -8.41
N HIS A 129 11.52 -21.44 -9.49
CA HIS A 129 12.02 -22.82 -9.41
C HIS A 129 11.09 -23.76 -8.61
N ALA A 130 9.78 -23.54 -8.70
CA ALA A 130 8.76 -24.20 -7.88
C ALA A 130 7.53 -24.59 -8.74
N PRO A 131 7.65 -25.57 -9.65
CA PRO A 131 6.58 -25.94 -10.59
C PRO A 131 5.30 -26.42 -9.90
N TYR A 132 5.37 -26.89 -8.66
CA TYR A 132 4.18 -27.32 -7.91
C TYR A 132 3.27 -26.15 -7.53
N LEU A 133 3.76 -24.89 -7.53
CA LEU A 133 2.98 -23.68 -7.19
C LEU A 133 2.11 -23.13 -8.33
N ILE A 134 2.05 -23.81 -9.49
CA ILE A 134 1.32 -23.31 -10.67
C ILE A 134 -0.15 -23.11 -10.35
N ASN A 135 -0.78 -24.05 -9.64
CA ASN A 135 -2.21 -23.99 -9.37
C ASN A 135 -2.53 -22.91 -8.34
N GLU A 136 -1.68 -22.77 -7.33
CA GLU A 136 -1.76 -21.79 -6.26
C GLU A 136 -1.67 -20.37 -6.84
N ILE A 137 -0.75 -20.13 -7.79
CA ILE A 137 -0.66 -18.88 -8.54
C ILE A 137 -1.95 -18.63 -9.34
N ARG A 138 -2.51 -19.66 -9.99
CA ARG A 138 -3.75 -19.52 -10.79
C ARG A 138 -4.97 -19.19 -9.91
N PHE A 139 -5.17 -19.91 -8.82
CA PHE A 139 -6.25 -19.63 -7.86
C PHE A 139 -6.09 -18.25 -7.24
N GLY A 140 -4.86 -17.89 -6.86
CA GLY A 140 -4.54 -16.54 -6.40
C GLY A 140 -4.90 -15.47 -7.42
N ALA A 141 -4.54 -15.65 -8.70
CA ALA A 141 -4.84 -14.68 -9.76
C ALA A 141 -6.34 -14.45 -9.96
N ILE A 142 -7.16 -15.50 -9.85
CA ILE A 142 -8.61 -15.42 -9.99
C ILE A 142 -9.23 -14.69 -8.80
N LEU A 143 -8.84 -15.04 -7.57
CA LEU A 143 -9.44 -14.45 -6.38
C LEU A 143 -8.92 -13.04 -6.10
N LEU A 144 -7.67 -12.76 -6.44
CA LEU A 144 -7.09 -11.44 -6.28
C LEU A 144 -7.39 -10.51 -7.46
N PHE A 145 -8.18 -10.94 -8.45
CA PHE A 145 -8.89 -10.05 -9.39
C PHE A 145 -9.67 -8.96 -8.63
N PHE A 146 -10.30 -9.32 -7.51
CA PHE A 146 -11.09 -8.39 -6.71
C PHE A 146 -10.27 -7.26 -6.09
N THR A 147 -8.94 -7.44 -5.91
CA THR A 147 -8.06 -6.36 -5.44
C THR A 147 -7.98 -5.19 -6.42
N VAL A 148 -8.11 -5.48 -7.73
CA VAL A 148 -8.12 -4.46 -8.79
C VAL A 148 -9.38 -3.62 -8.71
N ILE A 149 -10.51 -4.27 -8.51
CA ILE A 149 -11.81 -3.60 -8.34
C ILE A 149 -11.84 -2.81 -7.04
N ASP A 150 -11.31 -3.39 -5.95
CA ASP A 150 -11.23 -2.74 -4.64
C ASP A 150 -10.50 -1.39 -4.70
N ALA A 151 -9.38 -1.31 -5.42
CA ALA A 151 -8.63 -0.05 -5.59
C ALA A 151 -9.52 1.09 -6.14
N VAL A 152 -10.42 0.79 -7.09
CA VAL A 152 -11.35 1.76 -7.66
C VAL A 152 -12.54 2.01 -6.74
N GLN A 153 -13.12 0.97 -6.14
CA GLN A 153 -14.24 1.11 -5.19
C GLN A 153 -13.87 1.96 -3.98
N THR A 154 -12.69 1.71 -3.39
CA THR A 154 -12.15 2.49 -2.29
C THR A 154 -11.88 3.94 -2.74
N GLY A 155 -11.38 4.15 -3.96
CA GLY A 155 -11.23 5.49 -4.54
C GLY A 155 -12.56 6.23 -4.73
N ILE A 156 -13.62 5.54 -5.15
CA ILE A 156 -14.97 6.09 -5.29
C ILE A 156 -15.53 6.50 -3.92
N LEU A 157 -15.45 5.62 -2.92
CA LEU A 157 -15.89 5.92 -1.55
C LEU A 157 -15.11 7.09 -0.94
N ALA A 158 -13.79 7.15 -1.19
CA ALA A 158 -12.96 8.26 -0.75
C ALA A 158 -13.35 9.58 -1.43
N GLY A 159 -13.69 9.54 -2.73
CA GLY A 159 -14.23 10.68 -3.46
C GLY A 159 -15.58 11.18 -2.92
N PHE A 160 -16.41 10.27 -2.40
CA PHE A 160 -17.63 10.63 -1.64
C PHE A 160 -17.35 11.10 -0.20
N GLU A 161 -16.10 11.08 0.25
CA GLU A 161 -15.66 11.29 1.62
C GLU A 161 -16.30 10.32 2.63
N ASP A 162 -16.71 9.12 2.17
CA ASP A 162 -17.30 8.09 3.02
C ASP A 162 -16.23 7.18 3.65
N PHE A 163 -15.30 7.81 4.39
CA PHE A 163 -14.22 7.13 5.10
C PHE A 163 -14.73 6.17 6.18
N ARG A 164 -15.95 6.38 6.68
CA ARG A 164 -16.61 5.48 7.63
C ARG A 164 -16.92 4.14 6.98
N SER A 165 -17.52 4.14 5.79
CA SER A 165 -17.80 2.90 5.08
C SER A 165 -16.51 2.18 4.68
N ILE A 166 -15.47 2.90 4.23
CA ILE A 166 -14.15 2.29 3.98
C ILE A 166 -13.64 1.57 5.22
N ALA A 167 -13.58 2.26 6.36
CA ALA A 167 -13.10 1.71 7.63
C ALA A 167 -13.88 0.47 8.08
N ILE A 168 -15.22 0.52 8.05
CA ILE A 168 -16.08 -0.59 8.50
C ILE A 168 -16.00 -1.76 7.53
N ASN A 169 -16.04 -1.51 6.22
CA ASN A 169 -16.02 -2.56 5.20
C ASN A 169 -14.68 -3.31 5.22
N THR A 170 -13.55 -2.59 5.28
CA THR A 170 -12.22 -3.20 5.41
C THR A 170 -12.10 -3.99 6.71
N PHE A 171 -12.62 -3.49 7.83
CA PHE A 171 -12.59 -4.22 9.09
C PHE A 171 -13.36 -5.55 9.01
N ILE A 172 -14.62 -5.51 8.53
CA ILE A 172 -15.45 -6.72 8.40
C ILE A 172 -14.82 -7.71 7.41
N SER A 173 -14.32 -7.22 6.28
CA SER A 173 -13.62 -8.04 5.29
C SER A 173 -12.38 -8.69 5.88
N ASN A 174 -11.52 -7.97 6.60
CA ASN A 174 -10.30 -8.53 7.19
C ASN A 174 -10.60 -9.54 8.31
N VAL A 175 -11.68 -9.37 9.07
CA VAL A 175 -12.13 -10.39 10.04
C VAL A 175 -12.52 -11.67 9.28
N GLY A 176 -13.32 -11.54 8.21
CA GLY A 176 -13.69 -12.67 7.36
C GLY A 176 -12.48 -13.32 6.69
N GLU A 177 -11.57 -12.53 6.15
CA GLU A 177 -10.30 -12.94 5.54
C GLU A 177 -9.50 -13.80 6.51
N VAL A 178 -9.26 -13.32 7.73
CA VAL A 178 -8.46 -14.06 8.72
C VAL A 178 -9.14 -15.37 9.11
N ILE A 179 -10.44 -15.36 9.40
CA ILE A 179 -11.17 -16.59 9.78
C ILE A 179 -11.11 -17.62 8.64
N LEU A 180 -11.43 -17.21 7.42
CA LEU A 180 -11.44 -18.09 6.26
C LEU A 180 -10.04 -18.57 5.89
N MET A 181 -9.03 -17.69 5.94
CA MET A 181 -7.63 -18.01 5.69
C MET A 181 -7.13 -19.05 6.69
N LEU A 182 -7.38 -18.89 7.98
CA LEU A 182 -6.90 -19.82 9.01
C LEU A 182 -7.59 -21.19 8.90
N ILE A 183 -8.91 -21.21 8.71
CA ILE A 183 -9.66 -22.47 8.54
C ILE A 183 -9.18 -23.19 7.28
N ALA A 184 -9.09 -22.49 6.15
CA ALA A 184 -8.68 -23.11 4.90
C ALA A 184 -7.20 -23.52 4.90
N ALA A 185 -6.31 -22.73 5.50
CA ALA A 185 -4.90 -23.09 5.68
C ALA A 185 -4.72 -24.36 6.50
N TYR A 186 -5.54 -24.56 7.54
CA TYR A 186 -5.48 -25.77 8.36
C TYR A 186 -5.86 -27.05 7.58
N PHE A 187 -6.81 -26.96 6.64
CA PHE A 187 -7.28 -28.13 5.88
C PHE A 187 -6.57 -28.34 4.54
N TYR A 188 -6.08 -27.27 3.91
CA TYR A 188 -5.57 -27.27 2.54
C TYR A 188 -4.24 -26.50 2.40
N ASN A 189 -3.48 -26.30 3.47
CA ASN A 189 -2.15 -25.65 3.47
C ASN A 189 -2.15 -24.33 2.66
N VAL A 190 -1.12 -24.12 1.82
CA VAL A 190 -0.89 -22.89 1.04
C VAL A 190 -2.08 -22.53 0.14
N ILE A 191 -2.64 -23.51 -0.58
CA ILE A 191 -3.78 -23.25 -1.47
C ILE A 191 -5.02 -22.82 -0.67
N GLY A 192 -5.23 -23.41 0.51
CA GLY A 192 -6.27 -23.00 1.45
C GLY A 192 -6.07 -21.56 1.93
N ALA A 193 -4.86 -21.21 2.35
CA ALA A 193 -4.53 -19.85 2.78
C ALA A 193 -4.82 -18.81 1.69
N ILE A 194 -4.46 -19.11 0.43
CA ILE A 194 -4.72 -18.23 -0.72
C ILE A 194 -6.22 -18.09 -0.97
N ILE A 195 -6.98 -19.18 -0.90
CA ILE A 195 -8.42 -19.15 -1.10
C ILE A 195 -9.10 -18.29 -0.03
N GLY A 196 -8.78 -18.52 1.25
CA GLY A 196 -9.35 -17.74 2.35
C GLY A 196 -8.97 -16.26 2.29
N PHE A 197 -7.70 -15.96 1.97
CA PHE A 197 -7.23 -14.59 1.73
C PHE A 197 -8.01 -13.92 0.59
N GLY A 198 -8.17 -14.61 -0.53
CA GLY A 198 -8.92 -14.14 -1.68
C GLY A 198 -10.41 -13.91 -1.42
N LEU A 199 -11.06 -14.79 -0.64
CA LEU A 199 -12.45 -14.63 -0.23
C LEU A 199 -12.67 -13.39 0.65
N GLY A 200 -11.66 -12.96 1.41
CA GLY A 200 -11.66 -11.66 2.10
C GLY A 200 -11.96 -10.50 1.15
N TYR A 201 -11.29 -10.45 -0.01
CA TYR A 201 -11.54 -9.44 -1.04
C TYR A 201 -12.90 -9.58 -1.72
N VAL A 202 -13.43 -10.80 -1.85
CA VAL A 202 -14.79 -11.02 -2.34
C VAL A 202 -15.82 -10.40 -1.38
N ILE A 203 -15.65 -10.62 -0.07
CA ILE A 203 -16.48 -9.99 0.96
C ILE A 203 -16.37 -8.46 0.85
N LEU A 204 -15.15 -7.93 0.72
CA LEU A 204 -14.90 -6.49 0.59
C LEU A 204 -15.63 -5.89 -0.62
N PHE A 205 -15.56 -6.57 -1.77
CA PHE A 205 -16.23 -6.15 -3.00
C PHE A 205 -17.75 -5.96 -2.80
N PHE A 206 -18.41 -6.91 -2.13
CA PHE A 206 -19.85 -6.83 -1.86
C PHE A 206 -20.20 -5.76 -0.82
N LEU A 207 -19.36 -5.54 0.18
CA LEU A 207 -19.56 -4.46 1.16
C LEU A 207 -19.39 -3.07 0.52
N ASN A 208 -18.37 -2.93 -0.32
CA ASN A 208 -18.07 -1.70 -1.02
C ASN A 208 -19.14 -1.35 -2.05
N ILE A 209 -19.59 -2.30 -2.88
CA ILE A 209 -20.68 -2.02 -3.84
C ILE A 209 -21.97 -1.59 -3.14
N ASN A 210 -22.30 -2.18 -1.98
CA ASN A 210 -23.46 -1.77 -1.18
C ASN A 210 -23.29 -0.34 -0.65
N SER A 211 -22.11 0.01 -0.16
CA SER A 211 -21.81 1.34 0.36
C SER A 211 -21.81 2.40 -0.73
N ILE A 212 -21.30 2.08 -1.92
CA ILE A 212 -21.33 2.96 -3.09
C ILE A 212 -22.78 3.21 -3.53
N LYS A 213 -23.62 2.15 -3.61
CA LYS A 213 -25.05 2.29 -3.93
C LYS A 213 -25.78 3.22 -2.94
N LYS A 214 -25.48 3.13 -1.64
CA LYS A 214 -26.04 4.03 -0.62
C LYS A 214 -25.64 5.49 -0.86
N ASN A 215 -24.39 5.76 -1.23
CA ASN A 215 -23.92 7.12 -1.53
C ASN A 215 -24.55 7.68 -2.81
N ILE A 216 -24.69 6.87 -3.86
CA ILE A 216 -25.38 7.25 -5.11
C ILE A 216 -26.83 7.65 -4.83
N GLN A 217 -27.56 6.88 -4.02
CA GLN A 217 -28.94 7.17 -3.63
C GLN A 217 -29.03 8.45 -2.78
N ARG A 218 -28.13 8.59 -1.79
CA ARG A 218 -28.07 9.76 -0.90
C ARG A 218 -27.86 11.05 -1.69
N ASP A 219 -26.93 11.06 -2.63
CA ASP A 219 -26.60 12.25 -3.43
C ASP A 219 -27.53 12.43 -4.65
N ARG A 220 -28.53 11.54 -4.80
CA ARG A 220 -29.54 11.49 -5.87
C ARG A 220 -28.91 11.48 -7.26
N LEU A 221 -27.85 10.69 -7.42
CA LEU A 221 -27.15 10.56 -8.68
C LEU A 221 -27.90 9.60 -9.61
N GLN A 222 -28.17 10.05 -10.84
CA GLN A 222 -28.68 9.20 -11.90
C GLN A 222 -27.48 8.63 -12.68
N ILE A 223 -27.31 7.31 -12.61
CA ILE A 223 -26.22 6.62 -13.29
C ILE A 223 -26.73 6.15 -14.65
N GLU A 224 -26.29 6.81 -15.71
CA GLU A 224 -26.66 6.49 -17.08
C GLU A 224 -25.44 6.25 -17.94
N MET A 225 -25.41 5.13 -18.69
CA MET A 225 -24.30 4.81 -19.61
C MET A 225 -24.11 5.86 -20.71
N LYS A 226 -25.14 6.65 -21.03
CA LYS A 226 -25.08 7.75 -22.00
C LYS A 226 -24.27 8.96 -21.51
N SER A 227 -23.88 8.99 -20.24
CA SER A 227 -23.09 10.09 -19.65
C SER A 227 -21.61 10.09 -20.03
N ILE A 228 -21.11 9.04 -20.69
CA ILE A 228 -19.69 8.91 -21.06
C ILE A 228 -19.34 9.91 -22.17
N SER A 229 -18.50 10.90 -21.85
CA SER A 229 -17.95 11.86 -22.82
C SER A 229 -16.54 11.47 -23.23
N MET A 230 -16.19 11.64 -24.51
CA MET A 230 -14.81 11.50 -25.01
C MET A 230 -13.82 12.44 -24.32
N GLN A 231 -14.30 13.56 -23.76
CA GLN A 231 -13.46 14.48 -22.98
C GLN A 231 -13.02 13.88 -21.63
N ASP A 232 -13.81 12.96 -21.05
CA ASP A 232 -13.50 12.30 -19.77
C ASP A 232 -12.45 11.18 -19.94
N LEU A 233 -12.34 10.60 -21.14
CA LEU A 233 -11.28 9.65 -21.48
C LEU A 233 -9.89 10.32 -21.51
N GLY A 234 -9.81 11.56 -21.98
CA GLY A 234 -8.58 12.34 -21.98
C GLY A 234 -8.06 12.66 -20.57
N ILE A 235 -8.97 12.74 -19.60
CA ILE A 235 -8.64 12.93 -18.18
C ILE A 235 -7.94 11.69 -17.61
N LEU A 236 -8.44 10.49 -17.88
CA LEU A 236 -7.80 9.24 -17.46
C LEU A 236 -6.40 9.10 -18.05
N TYR A 237 -6.22 9.41 -19.33
CA TYR A 237 -4.91 9.31 -19.98
C TYR A 237 -3.89 10.31 -19.41
N ARG A 238 -4.28 11.57 -19.21
CA ARG A 238 -3.37 12.64 -18.75
C ARG A 238 -2.99 12.54 -17.28
N PHE A 239 -3.84 11.95 -16.43
CA PHE A 239 -3.58 11.86 -14.99
C PHE A 239 -3.20 10.45 -14.52
N SER A 240 -3.89 9.42 -15.01
CA SER A 240 -3.68 8.05 -14.52
C SER A 240 -2.35 7.47 -14.98
N ILE A 241 -1.94 7.72 -16.23
CA ILE A 241 -0.70 7.12 -16.76
C ILE A 241 0.54 7.64 -16.03
N PRO A 242 0.75 8.96 -15.86
CA PRO A 242 1.90 9.46 -15.11
C PRO A 242 1.87 9.05 -13.63
N ALA A 243 0.69 9.02 -13.02
CA ALA A 243 0.53 8.56 -11.65
C ALA A 243 0.91 7.07 -11.50
N THR A 244 0.37 6.21 -12.37
CA THR A 244 0.69 4.78 -12.40
C THR A 244 2.17 4.54 -12.66
N LEU A 245 2.78 5.21 -13.65
CA LEU A 245 4.22 5.10 -13.94
C LEU A 245 5.09 5.48 -12.74
N SER A 246 4.71 6.53 -12.00
CA SER A 246 5.48 7.00 -10.83
C SER A 246 5.53 5.98 -9.68
N SER A 247 4.47 5.18 -9.51
CA SER A 247 4.38 4.10 -8.51
C SER A 247 4.85 2.74 -9.03
N LEU A 248 5.00 2.60 -10.35
CA LEU A 248 5.23 1.32 -11.04
C LEU A 248 6.53 0.63 -10.65
N MET A 249 7.52 1.37 -10.15
CA MET A 249 8.85 0.82 -9.88
C MET A 249 8.90 0.00 -8.60
N VAL A 250 8.03 0.26 -7.63
CA VAL A 250 8.18 -0.29 -6.27
C VAL A 250 7.82 -1.76 -6.19
N ALA A 251 6.62 -2.15 -6.64
CA ALA A 251 6.15 -3.52 -6.52
C ALA A 251 6.97 -4.52 -7.38
N PRO A 252 7.33 -4.22 -8.65
CA PRO A 252 8.20 -5.09 -9.44
C PRO A 252 9.61 -5.21 -8.89
N ALA A 253 10.20 -4.12 -8.36
CA ALA A 253 11.51 -4.20 -7.73
C ALA A 253 11.49 -5.14 -6.52
N PHE A 254 10.50 -5.00 -5.64
CA PHE A 254 10.33 -5.90 -4.49
C PHE A 254 10.08 -7.35 -4.91
N TRP A 255 9.24 -7.58 -5.92
CA TRP A 255 9.00 -8.92 -6.44
C TRP A 255 10.27 -9.54 -7.00
N PHE A 256 11.05 -8.78 -7.77
CA PHE A 256 12.30 -9.27 -8.35
C PHE A 256 13.29 -9.70 -7.27
N VAL A 257 13.53 -8.88 -6.24
CA VAL A 257 14.46 -9.22 -5.16
C VAL A 257 13.95 -10.35 -4.26
N ARG A 258 12.63 -10.48 -4.08
CA ARG A 258 12.03 -11.67 -3.42
C ARG A 258 12.22 -12.92 -4.28
N SER A 259 12.11 -12.83 -5.61
CA SER A 259 12.39 -13.96 -6.50
C SER A 259 13.86 -14.38 -6.46
N LEU A 260 14.79 -13.42 -6.34
CA LEU A 260 16.22 -13.72 -6.13
C LEU A 260 16.46 -14.45 -4.81
N LEU A 261 15.80 -14.00 -3.73
CA LEU A 261 15.88 -14.67 -2.42
C LEU A 261 15.37 -16.10 -2.51
N VAL A 262 14.20 -16.33 -3.10
CA VAL A 262 13.63 -17.69 -3.24
C VAL A 262 14.56 -18.59 -4.07
N ARG A 263 15.16 -18.09 -5.14
CA ARG A 263 16.07 -18.89 -5.97
C ARG A 263 17.38 -19.27 -5.29
N GLN A 264 17.91 -18.42 -4.41
CA GLN A 264 19.22 -18.62 -3.77
C GLN A 264 19.08 -19.21 -2.36
N GLY A 265 18.21 -18.65 -1.53
CA GLY A 265 17.97 -19.05 -0.13
C GLY A 265 16.74 -19.95 0.09
N GLY A 266 15.92 -20.18 -0.94
CA GLY A 266 14.72 -21.00 -0.84
C GLY A 266 13.53 -20.30 -0.18
N PHE A 267 12.39 -21.00 -0.13
CA PHE A 267 11.17 -20.47 0.49
C PHE A 267 11.25 -20.36 2.01
N SER A 268 12.15 -21.11 2.65
CA SER A 268 12.35 -21.01 4.07
C SER A 268 12.82 -19.59 4.45
N GLU A 269 13.88 -19.09 3.80
CA GLU A 269 14.36 -17.73 3.99
C GLU A 269 13.33 -16.67 3.59
N MET A 270 12.53 -16.93 2.55
CA MET A 270 11.40 -16.08 2.20
C MET A 270 10.35 -16.01 3.33
N GLY A 271 10.11 -17.11 4.05
CA GLY A 271 9.23 -17.13 5.22
C GLY A 271 9.71 -16.23 6.36
N LEU A 272 11.00 -16.27 6.70
CA LEU A 272 11.60 -15.35 7.68
C LEU A 272 11.47 -13.89 7.23
N TYR A 273 11.75 -13.62 5.95
CA TYR A 273 11.62 -12.28 5.39
C TYR A 273 10.16 -11.79 5.44
N GLU A 274 9.18 -12.64 5.15
CA GLU A 274 7.77 -12.28 5.15
C GLU A 274 7.26 -11.94 6.56
N VAL A 275 7.71 -12.67 7.59
CA VAL A 275 7.44 -12.33 9.00
C VAL A 275 8.00 -10.95 9.33
N ALA A 276 9.25 -10.69 8.97
CA ALA A 276 9.90 -9.41 9.19
C ALA A 276 9.20 -8.25 8.43
N ASP A 277 8.76 -8.50 7.20
CA ASP A 277 8.07 -7.52 6.35
C ASP A 277 6.69 -7.13 6.90
N GLN A 278 5.99 -8.05 7.57
CA GLN A 278 4.73 -7.73 8.26
C GLN A 278 4.93 -6.68 9.35
N TRP A 279 5.95 -6.85 10.19
CA TRP A 279 6.28 -5.88 11.22
C TRP A 279 6.75 -4.55 10.62
N LYS A 280 7.48 -4.59 9.49
CA LYS A 280 7.80 -3.37 8.71
C LYS A 280 6.54 -2.60 8.31
N ILE A 281 5.52 -3.29 7.80
CA ILE A 281 4.23 -2.69 7.41
C ILE A 281 3.51 -2.08 8.63
N ILE A 282 3.52 -2.75 9.78
CA ILE A 282 2.89 -2.26 11.01
C ILE A 282 3.60 -1.00 11.53
N ILE A 283 4.93 -0.97 11.54
CA ILE A 283 5.70 0.21 11.95
C ILE A 283 5.41 1.40 11.00
N LEU A 284 5.33 1.16 9.69
CA LEU A 284 5.08 2.20 8.68
C LEU A 284 3.62 2.66 8.60
N PHE A 285 2.68 1.93 9.21
CA PHE A 285 1.28 2.31 9.22
C PHE A 285 1.06 3.70 9.85
N ILE A 286 1.59 3.94 11.05
CA ILE A 286 1.38 5.22 11.76
C ILE A 286 1.99 6.40 10.98
N PRO A 287 3.25 6.34 10.52
CA PRO A 287 3.83 7.38 9.68
C PRO A 287 3.04 7.67 8.39
N SER A 288 2.55 6.62 7.73
CA SER A 288 1.75 6.78 6.51
C SER A 288 0.40 7.45 6.77
N ALA A 289 -0.24 7.19 7.93
CA ALA A 289 -1.48 7.86 8.29
C ALA A 289 -1.29 9.36 8.58
N ILE A 290 -0.21 9.71 9.28
CA ILE A 290 0.18 11.12 9.50
C ILE A 290 0.42 11.81 8.14
N SER A 291 1.10 11.11 7.23
CA SER A 291 1.44 11.60 5.89
C SER A 291 0.20 11.96 5.06
N GLN A 292 -0.87 11.17 5.15
CA GLN A 292 -2.14 11.46 4.47
C GLN A 292 -2.80 12.77 4.92
N ILE A 293 -2.66 13.14 6.20
CA ILE A 293 -3.21 14.38 6.75
C ILE A 293 -2.36 15.61 6.35
N VAL A 294 -1.04 15.42 6.24
CA VAL A 294 -0.11 16.53 5.95
C VAL A 294 -0.09 16.93 4.49
N LEU A 295 -0.39 16.03 3.55
CA LEU A 295 -0.40 16.35 2.12
C LEU A 295 -1.34 17.52 1.75
N PRO A 296 -2.63 17.54 2.14
CA PRO A 296 -3.50 18.70 1.89
C PRO A 296 -2.98 20.01 2.48
N ILE A 297 -2.34 19.94 3.65
CA ILE A 297 -1.76 21.11 4.32
C ILE A 297 -0.60 21.68 3.48
N LEU A 298 0.33 20.82 3.05
CA LEU A 298 1.44 21.23 2.19
C LEU A 298 0.96 21.82 0.86
N SER A 299 -0.02 21.20 0.21
CA SER A 299 -0.59 21.69 -1.06
C SER A 299 -1.24 23.08 -0.93
N ASN A 300 -1.97 23.33 0.17
CA ASN A 300 -2.57 24.64 0.43
C ASN A 300 -1.52 25.73 0.68
N ILE A 301 -0.44 25.40 1.39
CA ILE A 301 0.67 26.33 1.65
C ILE A 301 1.41 26.65 0.34
N VAL A 302 1.62 25.65 -0.52
CA VAL A 302 2.19 25.86 -1.87
C VAL A 302 1.32 26.80 -2.70
N GLY A 303 -0.01 26.65 -2.66
CA GLY A 303 -0.95 27.56 -3.34
C GLY A 303 -0.86 29.01 -2.85
N LYS A 304 -0.57 29.21 -1.56
CA LYS A 304 -0.36 30.54 -0.95
C LYS A 304 1.05 31.11 -1.14
N LYS A 305 1.97 30.35 -1.77
CA LYS A 305 3.39 30.71 -1.97
C LYS A 305 4.15 31.04 -0.66
N ASP A 306 3.73 30.45 0.47
CA ASP A 306 4.36 30.65 1.78
C ASP A 306 5.44 29.58 2.03
N SER A 307 6.68 29.90 1.63
CA SER A 307 7.81 28.95 1.69
C SER A 307 8.22 28.60 3.13
N ASP A 308 8.18 29.56 4.05
CA ASP A 308 8.62 29.35 5.44
C ASP A 308 7.66 28.42 6.17
N SER A 309 6.35 28.62 6.01
CA SER A 309 5.35 27.69 6.55
C SER A 309 5.49 26.30 5.96
N PHE A 310 5.81 26.17 4.67
CA PHE A 310 6.02 24.88 4.01
C PHE A 310 7.17 24.11 4.67
N TRP A 311 8.30 24.79 4.85
CA TRP A 311 9.50 24.23 5.46
C TRP A 311 9.29 23.86 6.93
N ASN A 312 8.59 24.69 7.69
CA ASN A 312 8.26 24.41 9.08
C ASN A 312 7.38 23.16 9.19
N VAL A 313 6.27 23.09 8.44
CA VAL A 313 5.38 21.92 8.45
C VAL A 313 6.13 20.65 8.06
N LEU A 314 6.94 20.73 7.01
CA LEU A 314 7.72 19.58 6.54
C LEU A 314 8.75 19.12 7.59
N LYS A 315 9.49 20.04 8.21
CA LYS A 315 10.46 19.73 9.26
C LYS A 315 9.79 19.07 10.47
N TYR A 316 8.67 19.61 10.94
CA TYR A 316 7.92 19.01 12.03
C TYR A 316 7.37 17.63 11.66
N ASN A 317 6.93 17.45 10.42
CA ASN A 317 6.43 16.17 9.94
C ASN A 317 7.53 15.11 9.86
N ILE A 318 8.72 15.46 9.34
CA ILE A 318 9.90 14.57 9.36
C ILE A 318 10.26 14.21 10.79
N TYR A 319 10.38 15.20 11.69
CA TYR A 319 10.72 14.96 13.09
C TYR A 319 9.72 14.02 13.77
N LEU A 320 8.43 14.28 13.61
CA LEU A 320 7.38 13.46 14.22
C LEU A 320 7.40 12.03 13.67
N ASN A 321 7.54 11.85 12.35
CA ASN A 321 7.62 10.53 11.75
C ASN A 321 8.86 9.75 12.20
N VAL A 322 10.03 10.40 12.28
CA VAL A 322 11.26 9.78 12.77
C VAL A 322 11.13 9.37 14.23
N VAL A 323 10.60 10.24 15.10
CA VAL A 323 10.41 9.92 16.53
C VAL A 323 9.43 8.76 16.71
N VAL A 324 8.28 8.78 16.01
CA VAL A 324 7.28 7.71 16.09
C VAL A 324 7.86 6.39 15.56
N SER A 325 8.50 6.40 14.38
CA SER A 325 9.17 5.22 13.83
C SER A 325 10.23 4.70 14.79
N PHE A 326 11.08 5.56 15.35
CA PHE A 326 12.14 5.15 16.27
C PHE A 326 11.59 4.46 17.52
N VAL A 327 10.53 5.00 18.15
CA VAL A 327 9.89 4.38 19.32
C VAL A 327 9.35 2.99 18.97
N LEU A 328 8.67 2.85 17.83
CA LEU A 328 8.12 1.57 17.37
C LEU A 328 9.23 0.57 17.01
N VAL A 329 10.31 1.03 16.38
CA VAL A 329 11.49 0.21 16.08
C VAL A 329 12.12 -0.31 17.36
N MET A 330 12.35 0.57 18.35
CA MET A 330 12.92 0.14 19.64
C MET A 330 12.03 -0.88 20.33
N PHE A 331 10.70 -0.71 20.29
CA PHE A 331 9.77 -1.71 20.80
C PHE A 331 9.94 -3.07 20.09
N VAL A 332 9.93 -3.09 18.75
CA VAL A 332 10.08 -4.34 17.97
C VAL A 332 11.45 -4.98 18.16
N VAL A 333 12.52 -4.20 18.25
CA VAL A 333 13.88 -4.72 18.48
C VAL A 333 13.98 -5.39 19.84
N LEU A 334 13.51 -4.73 20.91
CA LEU A 334 13.53 -5.27 22.26
C LEU A 334 12.61 -6.48 22.41
N ALA A 335 11.48 -6.50 21.71
CA ALA A 335 10.51 -7.60 21.75
C ALA A 335 10.76 -8.69 20.70
N SER A 336 11.76 -8.56 19.82
CA SER A 336 11.92 -9.38 18.61
C SER A 336 11.94 -10.89 18.89
N ASN A 337 12.66 -11.33 19.93
CA ASN A 337 12.68 -12.73 20.34
C ASN A 337 11.29 -13.25 20.74
N TYR A 338 10.59 -12.50 21.61
CA TYR A 338 9.24 -12.86 22.05
C TYR A 338 8.23 -12.83 20.89
N ILE A 339 8.37 -11.86 19.97
CA ILE A 339 7.54 -11.77 18.78
C ILE A 339 7.65 -13.06 17.97
N LEU A 340 8.88 -13.53 17.72
CA LEU A 340 9.13 -14.71 16.91
C LEU A 340 8.63 -16.02 17.55
N GLU A 341 8.65 -16.12 18.88
CA GLU A 341 8.05 -17.26 19.59
C GLU A 341 6.56 -17.44 19.26
N PHE A 342 5.81 -16.36 18.98
CA PHE A 342 4.41 -16.47 18.56
C PHE A 342 4.24 -17.06 17.15
N TYR A 343 5.21 -16.86 16.25
CA TYR A 343 5.20 -17.41 14.90
C TYR A 343 5.57 -18.91 14.89
N GLY A 344 6.38 -19.36 15.85
CA GLY A 344 6.77 -20.76 16.03
C GLY A 344 8.28 -20.95 16.04
N THR A 345 8.72 -22.14 16.46
CA THR A 345 10.15 -22.46 16.66
C THR A 345 10.98 -22.44 15.39
N GLU A 346 10.35 -22.56 14.21
CA GLU A 346 11.03 -22.47 12.92
C GLU A 346 11.47 -21.05 12.56
N PHE A 347 10.92 -20.03 13.22
CA PHE A 347 11.20 -18.61 12.97
C PHE A 347 12.20 -18.05 13.98
N SER A 348 13.35 -18.69 14.17
CA SER A 348 14.29 -18.33 15.26
C SER A 348 15.25 -17.17 14.94
N ASP A 349 15.47 -16.83 13.67
CA ASP A 349 16.38 -15.74 13.29
C ASP A 349 15.71 -14.37 13.39
N ASN A 350 16.11 -13.58 14.38
CA ASN A 350 15.60 -12.23 14.63
C ASN A 350 16.29 -11.13 13.82
N ARG A 351 17.37 -11.44 13.09
CA ARG A 351 18.13 -10.42 12.36
C ARG A 351 17.29 -9.75 11.25
N PRO A 352 16.50 -10.48 10.42
CA PRO A 352 15.67 -9.86 9.38
C PRO A 352 14.66 -8.86 9.94
N ILE A 353 13.95 -9.19 11.03
CA ILE A 353 12.94 -8.31 11.65
C ILE A 353 13.58 -7.06 12.24
N ILE A 354 14.74 -7.18 12.90
CA ILE A 354 15.49 -6.04 13.44
C ILE A 354 15.96 -5.11 12.30
N ILE A 355 16.56 -5.66 11.26
CA ILE A 355 17.11 -4.88 10.14
C ILE A 355 15.98 -4.19 9.35
N LEU A 356 14.89 -4.89 9.06
CA LEU A 356 13.73 -4.28 8.40
C LEU A 356 13.07 -3.23 9.31
N ALA A 357 12.99 -3.43 10.62
CA ALA A 357 12.50 -2.41 11.53
C ALA A 357 13.34 -1.13 11.41
N PHE A 358 14.67 -1.19 11.48
CA PHE A 358 15.52 -0.01 11.27
C PHE A 358 15.33 0.65 9.89
N SER A 359 15.08 -0.14 8.83
CA SER A 359 14.83 0.42 7.50
C SER A 359 13.63 1.37 7.48
N THR A 360 12.64 1.16 8.34
CA THR A 360 11.42 1.98 8.40
C THR A 360 11.66 3.43 8.80
N ILE A 361 12.74 3.72 9.55
CA ILE A 361 13.11 5.10 9.91
C ILE A 361 13.46 5.88 8.64
N PHE A 362 14.23 5.28 7.73
CA PHE A 362 14.58 5.91 6.46
C PHE A 362 13.41 5.93 5.49
N THR A 363 12.63 4.84 5.44
CA THR A 363 11.41 4.78 4.62
C THR A 363 10.39 5.85 5.03
N SER A 364 10.24 6.13 6.33
CA SER A 364 9.30 7.17 6.80
C SER A 364 9.76 8.57 6.38
N ILE A 365 11.05 8.88 6.46
CA ILE A 365 11.62 10.13 5.91
C ILE A 365 11.32 10.24 4.41
N SER A 366 11.58 9.17 3.65
CA SER A 366 11.33 9.15 2.21
C SER A 366 9.87 9.33 1.85
N CYS A 367 8.95 8.79 2.64
CA CYS A 367 7.52 9.00 2.47
C CYS A 367 7.16 10.49 2.56
N VAL A 368 7.68 11.18 3.58
CA VAL A 368 7.44 12.62 3.79
C VAL A 368 8.01 13.47 2.66
N VAL A 369 9.22 13.17 2.19
CA VAL A 369 9.80 13.88 1.04
C VAL A 369 9.02 13.59 -0.23
N GLY A 370 8.51 12.37 -0.40
CA GLY A 370 7.57 12.01 -1.46
C GLY A 370 6.35 12.93 -1.48
N LEU A 371 5.73 13.20 -0.33
CA LEU A 371 4.61 14.15 -0.24
C LEU A 371 5.01 15.57 -0.66
N ALA A 372 6.20 16.03 -0.28
CA ALA A 372 6.70 17.34 -0.68
C ALA A 372 6.82 17.44 -2.21
N ILE A 373 7.37 16.41 -2.85
CA ILE A 373 7.47 16.31 -4.31
C ILE A 373 6.07 16.31 -4.95
N SER A 374 5.15 15.51 -4.41
CA SER A 374 3.75 15.43 -4.90
C SER A 374 2.99 16.74 -4.73
N SER A 375 3.14 17.44 -3.60
CA SER A 375 2.47 18.72 -3.33
C SER A 375 2.90 19.83 -4.30
N LYS A 376 4.12 19.75 -4.84
CA LYS A 376 4.63 20.67 -5.88
C LYS A 376 4.38 20.16 -7.31
N ALA A 377 3.60 19.09 -7.48
CA ALA A 377 3.29 18.45 -8.76
C ALA A 377 4.53 17.99 -9.57
N LYS A 378 5.67 17.70 -8.90
CA LYS A 378 6.92 17.30 -9.55
C LYS A 378 7.09 15.77 -9.63
N MET A 379 6.03 15.06 -10.04
CA MET A 379 5.96 13.59 -9.98
C MET A 379 7.07 12.88 -10.79
N TRP A 380 7.57 13.50 -11.87
CA TRP A 380 8.71 12.98 -12.64
C TRP A 380 10.00 12.86 -11.82
N ILE A 381 10.24 13.79 -10.90
CA ILE A 381 11.39 13.73 -10.00
C ILE A 381 11.22 12.55 -9.02
N GLY A 382 9.99 12.35 -8.53
CA GLY A 382 9.64 11.17 -7.73
C GLY A 382 9.88 9.86 -8.48
N PHE A 383 9.53 9.80 -9.77
CA PHE A 383 9.80 8.65 -10.62
C PHE A 383 11.29 8.33 -10.71
N PHE A 384 12.16 9.33 -10.98
CA PHE A 384 13.61 9.10 -11.05
C PHE A 384 14.20 8.66 -9.70
N PHE A 385 13.72 9.23 -8.59
CA PHE A 385 14.10 8.78 -7.26
C PHE A 385 13.73 7.32 -7.01
N ASN A 386 12.51 6.91 -7.39
CA ASN A 386 12.04 5.54 -7.23
C ASN A 386 12.81 4.57 -8.15
N ALA A 387 13.11 4.97 -9.39
CA ALA A 387 13.91 4.18 -10.32
C ALA A 387 15.33 3.96 -9.78
N PHE A 388 15.97 5.02 -9.28
CA PHE A 388 17.30 4.94 -8.66
C PHE A 388 17.28 4.03 -7.41
N TRP A 389 16.28 4.19 -6.55
CA TRP A 389 16.09 3.31 -5.39
C TRP A 389 15.91 1.85 -5.80
N ALA A 390 15.12 1.57 -6.84
CA ALA A 390 14.92 0.22 -7.35
C ALA A 390 16.25 -0.40 -7.84
N CYS A 391 17.06 0.36 -8.58
CA CYS A 391 18.38 -0.10 -9.00
C CYS A 391 19.29 -0.42 -7.80
N MET A 392 19.32 0.45 -6.78
CA MET A 392 20.10 0.22 -5.56
C MET A 392 19.62 -1.00 -4.79
N LEU A 393 18.30 -1.17 -4.64
CA LEU A 393 17.70 -2.33 -3.99
C LEU A 393 18.10 -3.63 -4.70
N ILE A 394 17.99 -3.67 -6.02
CA ILE A 394 18.35 -4.83 -6.83
C ILE A 394 19.86 -5.12 -6.73
N MET A 395 20.71 -4.09 -6.85
CA MET A 395 22.16 -4.21 -6.75
C MET A 395 22.59 -4.77 -5.40
N PHE A 396 22.13 -4.18 -4.29
CA PHE A 396 22.46 -4.68 -2.95
C PHE A 396 21.90 -6.07 -2.68
N SER A 397 20.69 -6.37 -3.18
CA SER A 397 20.12 -7.71 -3.02
C SER A 397 20.97 -8.75 -3.74
N TYR A 398 21.41 -8.47 -4.97
CA TYR A 398 22.30 -9.37 -5.71
C TYR A 398 23.63 -9.60 -4.96
N ILE A 399 24.25 -8.52 -4.46
CA ILE A 399 25.52 -8.60 -3.71
C ILE A 399 25.35 -9.40 -2.41
N PHE A 400 24.33 -9.09 -1.60
CA PHE A 400 24.18 -9.72 -0.28
C PHE A 400 23.65 -11.16 -0.35
N LEU A 401 22.79 -11.48 -1.33
CA LEU A 401 22.31 -12.85 -1.50
C LEU A 401 23.42 -13.77 -2.05
N HIS A 402 24.33 -13.26 -2.89
CA HIS A 402 25.49 -14.02 -3.36
C HIS A 402 26.51 -14.36 -2.26
N ASN A 403 26.44 -13.66 -1.11
CA ASN A 403 27.23 -13.96 0.09
C ASN A 403 26.49 -14.90 1.06
N ASP A 404 25.46 -15.62 0.59
CA ASP A 404 24.67 -16.59 1.35
C ASP A 404 24.00 -16.02 2.63
N LEU A 405 23.69 -14.72 2.63
CA LEU A 405 23.05 -14.05 3.76
C LEU A 405 21.52 -14.26 3.82
N GLY A 406 20.90 -14.94 2.84
CA GLY A 406 19.48 -15.28 2.84
C GLY A 406 18.55 -14.10 3.15
N ALA A 407 17.61 -14.30 4.09
CA ALA A 407 16.66 -13.27 4.50
C ALA A 407 17.35 -12.02 5.05
N VAL A 408 18.45 -12.19 5.80
CA VAL A 408 19.27 -11.10 6.34
C VAL A 408 19.85 -10.25 5.21
N GLY A 409 20.35 -10.89 4.16
CA GLY A 409 20.90 -10.22 2.98
C GLY A 409 19.86 -9.33 2.29
N LEU A 410 18.65 -9.85 2.10
CA LEU A 410 17.56 -9.05 1.53
C LEU A 410 17.13 -7.90 2.45
N SER A 411 17.05 -8.13 3.76
CA SER A 411 16.76 -7.07 4.74
C SER A 411 17.82 -5.96 4.72
N LEU A 412 19.10 -6.32 4.62
CA LEU A 412 20.21 -5.35 4.49
C LEU A 412 20.10 -4.55 3.20
N ALA A 413 19.75 -5.19 2.09
CA ALA A 413 19.55 -4.50 0.81
C ALA A 413 18.44 -3.45 0.91
N VAL A 414 17.33 -3.77 1.59
CA VAL A 414 16.24 -2.82 1.87
C VAL A 414 16.73 -1.67 2.75
N LEU A 415 17.46 -1.96 3.83
CA LEU A 415 18.02 -0.92 4.71
C LEU A 415 18.96 0.03 3.96
N CYS A 416 19.96 -0.51 3.25
CA CYS A 416 20.95 0.28 2.52
C CYS A 416 20.33 1.11 1.40
N SER A 417 19.41 0.53 0.61
CA SER A 417 18.72 1.24 -0.47
C SER A 417 17.86 2.39 0.05
N TYR A 418 17.09 2.20 1.14
CA TYR A 418 16.32 3.28 1.74
C TYR A 418 17.17 4.33 2.43
N MET A 419 18.28 3.95 3.07
CA MET A 419 19.21 4.91 3.68
C MET A 419 19.79 5.86 2.64
N ILE A 420 20.28 5.34 1.51
CA ILE A 420 20.80 6.16 0.40
C ILE A 420 19.67 6.99 -0.22
N HIS A 421 18.49 6.40 -0.43
CA HIS A 421 17.35 7.10 -1.00
C HIS A 421 16.90 8.29 -0.12
N ALA A 422 16.81 8.10 1.20
CA ALA A 422 16.47 9.16 2.14
C ALA A 422 17.53 10.26 2.18
N LEU A 423 18.81 9.92 2.13
CA LEU A 423 19.92 10.89 2.05
C LEU A 423 19.82 11.75 0.79
N LEU A 424 19.66 11.14 -0.38
CA LEU A 424 19.55 11.86 -1.65
C LEU A 424 18.30 12.75 -1.70
N GLN A 425 17.17 12.25 -1.19
CA GLN A 425 15.93 13.02 -1.09
C GLN A 425 16.08 14.21 -0.14
N PHE A 426 16.76 14.04 0.99
CA PHE A 426 17.05 15.13 1.93
C PHE A 426 17.96 16.18 1.29
N MET A 427 19.01 15.78 0.57
CA MET A 427 19.87 16.69 -0.18
C MET A 427 19.07 17.47 -1.25
N TYR A 428 18.24 16.79 -2.03
CA TYR A 428 17.39 17.44 -3.02
C TYR A 428 16.47 18.47 -2.39
N LEU A 429 15.84 18.14 -1.27
CA LEU A 429 14.99 19.04 -0.53
C LEU A 429 15.78 20.28 -0.09
N TYR A 430 16.94 20.08 0.53
CA TYR A 430 17.77 21.17 1.06
C TYR A 430 18.31 22.12 -0.03
N PHE A 431 18.81 21.58 -1.14
CA PHE A 431 19.47 22.39 -2.17
C PHE A 431 18.51 22.95 -3.23
N ILE A 432 17.49 22.21 -3.64
CA ILE A 432 16.68 22.59 -4.82
C ILE A 432 15.34 23.20 -4.41
N VAL A 433 14.79 22.81 -3.26
CA VAL A 433 13.48 23.26 -2.77
C VAL A 433 13.57 24.44 -1.80
N ARG A 434 14.76 24.71 -1.22
CA ARG A 434 14.96 25.85 -0.31
C ARG A 434 15.38 27.12 -1.04
N ILE A 435 16.01 26.98 -2.20
CA ILE A 435 16.56 28.09 -3.00
C ILE A 435 15.50 28.66 -3.98
N LYS A 436 14.38 27.97 -4.19
CA LYS A 436 13.24 28.38 -5.04
C LYS A 436 11.93 28.25 -4.28
#